data_AF-A0A2E0M2R6-F1
#
_entry.id   AF-A0A2E0M2R6-F1
#
_cell.length_a   1.000
_cell.length_b   1.000
_cell.length_c   1.000
_cell.angle_alpha   90.00
_cell.angle_beta   90.00
_cell.angle_gamma   90.00
#
_symmetry.space_group_name_H-M   'P 1'
#
loop_
_entity.id
_entity.type
_entity.pdbx_description
1 polymer ?
#
loop_
_entity_poly.entity_id
_entity_poly.type
_entity_poly.pdbx_seq_one_letter_code
_entity_poly.pdbx_strand_id
1 'polypeptide(L)'
;MRNAIFGNEQFDRHPTLYQSFWQNVLLQAIYDANRLTDKNVTKRNYAKQAIVWLWFRSEDHDVVCSNAELNPSQIRKSSRKWLEETYDSKDLEKVLDPYLFKCGR
;
A
#
# COMPACT_ATOMS: atom_id res chain seq x y z
N MET A 1 3.28 7.37 -10.76
CA MET A 1 2.93 6.59 -9.56
C MET A 1 1.49 6.07 -9.58
N ARG A 2 0.45 6.90 -9.68
CA ARG A 2 -0.96 6.45 -9.66
C ARG A 2 -1.28 5.31 -10.66
N ASN A 3 -0.84 5.43 -11.91
CA ASN A 3 -1.12 4.43 -12.95
C ASN A 3 -0.40 3.08 -12.74
N ALA A 4 0.68 3.04 -11.95
CA ALA A 4 1.44 1.81 -11.72
C ALA A 4 0.73 0.87 -10.74
N ILE A 5 -0.11 1.40 -9.83
CA ILE A 5 -0.77 0.63 -8.78
C ILE A 5 -2.24 0.37 -9.11
N PHE A 6 -2.94 1.35 -9.67
CA PHE A 6 -4.39 1.27 -9.92
C PHE A 6 -4.77 0.68 -11.28
N GLY A 7 -3.79 0.39 -12.16
CA GLY A 7 -4.05 -0.14 -13.50
C GLY A 7 -4.76 0.85 -14.44
N ASN A 8 -4.74 0.56 -15.74
CA ASN A 8 -5.47 1.32 -16.77
C ASN A 8 -6.87 0.72 -17.05
N GLU A 9 -7.24 -0.37 -16.37
CA GLU A 9 -8.49 -1.09 -16.64
C GLU A 9 -9.57 -0.65 -15.66
N GLN A 10 -10.26 0.43 -16.04
CA GLN A 10 -11.66 0.79 -15.78
C GLN A 10 -11.77 2.31 -16.01
N PHE A 11 -12.97 2.88 -15.95
CA PHE A 11 -13.27 4.32 -16.05
C PHE A 11 -13.72 4.86 -17.41
N ASP A 12 -14.78 4.25 -17.97
CA ASP A 12 -15.82 5.04 -18.66
C ASP A 12 -16.75 5.77 -17.66
N ARG A 13 -16.58 5.55 -16.34
CA ARG A 13 -17.37 6.21 -15.28
C ARG A 13 -16.47 6.81 -14.22
N HIS A 14 -16.50 8.13 -14.05
CA HIS A 14 -15.79 8.81 -12.98
C HIS A 14 -16.15 8.26 -11.60
N PRO A 15 -15.16 8.09 -10.69
CA PRO A 15 -15.43 7.61 -9.35
C PRO A 15 -16.31 8.61 -8.60
N THR A 16 -17.20 8.11 -7.75
CA THR A 16 -18.00 8.94 -6.85
C THR A 16 -17.09 9.65 -5.83
N LEU A 17 -17.60 10.68 -5.14
CA LEU A 17 -16.86 11.33 -4.05
C LEU A 17 -16.49 10.33 -2.94
N TYR A 18 -17.39 9.39 -2.66
CA TYR A 18 -17.16 8.33 -1.67
C TYR A 18 -16.01 7.40 -2.09
N GLN A 19 -16.03 6.88 -3.33
CA GLN A 19 -14.93 6.05 -3.85
C GLN A 19 -13.62 6.83 -3.88
N SER A 20 -13.66 8.10 -4.29
CA SER A 20 -12.48 8.98 -4.35
C SER A 20 -11.85 9.19 -2.97
N PHE A 21 -12.67 9.30 -1.92
CA PHE A 21 -12.18 9.37 -0.54
C PHE A 21 -11.36 8.12 -0.18
N TRP A 22 -11.88 6.92 -0.47
CA TRP A 22 -11.16 5.67 -0.16
C TRP A 22 -9.93 5.46 -1.04
N GLN A 23 -9.96 5.90 -2.30
CA GLN A 23 -8.76 5.95 -3.14
C GLN A 23 -7.67 6.87 -2.55
N ASN A 24 -8.07 8.00 -1.95
CA ASN A 24 -7.12 8.90 -1.29
C ASN A 24 -6.47 8.26 -0.04
N VAL A 25 -7.16 7.37 0.67
CA VAL A 25 -6.56 6.59 1.76
C VAL A 25 -5.42 5.72 1.24
N LEU A 26 -5.63 5.01 0.12
CA LEU A 26 -4.59 4.19 -0.52
C LEU A 26 -3.42 5.07 -1.02
N LEU A 27 -3.73 6.22 -1.63
CA LEU A 27 -2.70 7.17 -2.07
C LEU A 27 -1.88 7.71 -0.91
N GLN A 28 -2.50 7.99 0.24
CA GLN A 28 -1.81 8.44 1.44
C GLN A 28 -0.89 7.34 1.98
N ALA A 29 -1.32 6.08 2.01
CA ALA A 29 -0.47 4.97 2.42
C ALA A 29 0.75 4.83 1.49
N ILE A 30 0.57 4.95 0.17
CA ILE A 30 1.68 4.95 -0.80
C ILE A 30 2.62 6.14 -0.54
N TYR A 31 2.07 7.32 -0.27
CA TYR A 31 2.85 8.52 0.01
C TYR A 31 3.69 8.38 1.29
N ASP A 32 3.12 7.80 2.33
CA ASP A 32 3.84 7.54 3.57
C ASP A 32 4.89 6.45 3.38
N ALA A 33 4.57 5.36 2.66
CA ALA A 33 5.52 4.30 2.33
C ALA A 33 6.78 4.83 1.63
N ASN A 34 6.64 5.84 0.75
CA ASN A 34 7.74 6.50 0.05
C ASN A 34 8.78 7.17 0.98
N ARG A 35 8.49 7.32 2.27
CA ARG A 35 9.34 8.04 3.24
C ARG A 35 10.18 7.10 4.11
N LEU A 36 10.40 5.85 3.69
CA LEU A 36 11.15 4.87 4.48
C LEU A 36 12.57 5.34 4.86
N THR A 37 13.22 6.11 3.98
CA THR A 37 14.59 6.64 4.17
C THR A 37 14.63 8.09 4.67
N ASP A 38 13.48 8.67 5.04
CA ASP A 38 13.41 10.06 5.53
C ASP A 38 14.28 10.26 6.79
N LYS A 39 14.87 11.43 6.99
CA LYS A 39 15.68 11.71 8.19
C LYS A 39 14.82 11.82 9.45
N ASN A 40 13.55 12.22 9.31
CA ASN A 40 12.61 12.35 10.40
C ASN A 40 12.10 10.96 10.86
N VAL A 41 12.35 10.62 12.13
CA VAL A 41 12.00 9.32 12.72
C VAL A 41 10.50 9.05 12.64
N THR A 42 9.65 10.04 12.92
CA THR A 42 8.19 9.91 12.89
C THR A 42 7.71 9.55 11.50
N LYS A 43 8.19 10.25 10.46
CA LYS A 43 7.84 9.96 9.06
C LYS A 43 8.28 8.56 8.63
N ARG A 44 9.48 8.13 9.03
CA ARG A 44 9.94 6.74 8.75
C ARG A 44 9.06 5.72 9.45
N ASN A 45 8.61 5.97 10.68
CA ASN A 45 7.74 5.03 11.38
C ASN A 45 6.37 4.91 10.69
N TYR A 46 5.82 6.01 10.18
CA TYR A 46 4.61 5.96 9.33
C TYR A 46 4.86 5.19 8.03
N ALA A 47 6.02 5.39 7.39
CA ALA A 47 6.40 4.62 6.21
C ALA A 47 6.42 3.11 6.49
N LYS A 48 7.01 2.69 7.61
CA LYS A 48 7.04 1.27 8.02
C LYS A 48 5.64 0.70 8.19
N GLN A 49 4.75 1.42 8.88
CA GLN A 49 3.37 0.99 9.10
C GLN A 49 2.61 0.88 7.77
N ALA A 50 2.77 1.87 6.88
CA ALA A 50 2.15 1.87 5.57
C ALA A 50 2.66 0.71 4.70
N ILE A 51 3.97 0.42 4.71
CA ILE A 51 4.56 -0.72 4.00
C ILE A 51 3.95 -2.03 4.50
N VAL A 52 3.88 -2.23 5.83
CA VAL A 52 3.27 -3.44 6.42
C VAL A 52 1.81 -3.58 5.97
N TRP A 53 1.05 -2.49 6.03
CA TRP A 53 -0.37 -2.47 5.64
C TRP A 53 -0.59 -2.78 4.16
N LEU A 54 0.26 -2.23 3.27
CA LEU A 54 0.20 -2.49 1.82
C LEU A 54 0.68 -3.91 1.45
N TRP A 55 1.55 -4.51 2.26
CA TRP A 55 2.21 -5.79 1.95
C TRP A 55 1.42 -7.00 2.41
N PHE A 56 0.85 -6.93 3.61
CA PHE A 56 0.15 -8.04 4.25
C PHE A 56 -1.35 -8.00 3.97
N ARG A 57 -2.00 -9.13 4.22
CA ARG A 57 -3.45 -9.19 4.22
C ARG A 57 -3.96 -8.68 5.56
N SER A 58 -4.79 -7.66 5.51
CA SER A 58 -5.54 -7.17 6.66
C SER A 58 -6.98 -6.86 6.24
N GLU A 59 -7.91 -7.04 7.17
CA GLU A 59 -9.34 -6.84 6.93
C GLU A 59 -9.65 -5.37 6.57
N ASP A 60 -8.99 -4.43 7.24
CA ASP A 60 -9.10 -2.99 6.98
C ASP A 60 -8.62 -2.60 5.57
N HIS A 61 -7.54 -3.20 5.06
CA HIS A 61 -7.09 -3.00 3.67
C HIS A 61 -8.14 -3.51 2.67
N ASP A 62 -8.70 -4.70 2.91
CA ASP A 62 -9.75 -5.27 2.04
C ASP A 62 -11.01 -4.37 2.03
N VAL A 63 -11.38 -3.81 3.19
CA VAL A 63 -12.50 -2.85 3.31
C VAL A 63 -12.21 -1.55 2.56
N VAL A 64 -11.02 -0.97 2.69
CA VAL A 64 -10.65 0.25 1.96
C VAL A 64 -10.71 0.02 0.45
N CYS A 65 -10.14 -1.09 -0.04
CA CYS A 65 -10.19 -1.44 -1.46
C CYS A 65 -11.64 -1.67 -1.94
N SER A 66 -12.47 -2.38 -1.16
CA SER A 66 -13.86 -2.62 -1.51
C SER A 66 -14.66 -1.31 -1.64
N ASN A 67 -14.48 -0.37 -0.71
CA ASN A 67 -15.16 0.92 -0.79
C ASN A 67 -14.62 1.84 -1.90
N ALA A 68 -13.37 1.61 -2.33
CA ALA A 68 -12.77 2.29 -3.48
C ALA A 68 -13.16 1.66 -4.83
N GLU A 69 -13.95 0.58 -4.83
CA GLU A 69 -14.24 -0.28 -6.00
C GLU A 69 -12.98 -0.84 -6.67
N LEU A 70 -11.98 -1.20 -5.86
CA LEU A 70 -10.72 -1.79 -6.32
C LEU A 70 -10.60 -3.23 -5.85
N ASN A 71 -10.01 -4.08 -6.68
CA ASN A 71 -9.73 -5.46 -6.30
C ASN A 71 -8.58 -5.52 -5.27
N PRO A 72 -8.81 -5.97 -4.02
CA PRO A 72 -7.77 -5.92 -2.99
C PRO A 72 -6.55 -6.79 -3.31
N SER A 73 -6.76 -7.92 -3.98
CA SER A 73 -5.68 -8.84 -4.37
C SER A 73 -4.80 -8.25 -5.47
N GLN A 74 -5.39 -7.54 -6.44
CA GLN A 74 -4.63 -6.81 -7.46
C GLN A 74 -3.84 -5.66 -6.84
N ILE A 75 -4.47 -4.85 -5.97
CA ILE A 75 -3.79 -3.74 -5.29
C ILE A 75 -2.60 -4.24 -4.46
N ARG A 76 -2.76 -5.32 -3.69
CA ARG A 76 -1.63 -5.91 -2.96
C ARG A 76 -0.51 -6.37 -3.88
N LYS A 77 -0.85 -7.05 -4.97
CA LYS A 77 0.15 -7.53 -5.94
C LYS A 77 0.93 -6.35 -6.55
N SER A 78 0.22 -5.30 -6.95
CA SER A 78 0.83 -4.10 -7.53
C SER A 78 1.67 -3.34 -6.51
N SER A 79 1.15 -3.15 -5.29
CA SER A 79 1.87 -2.50 -4.19
C SER A 79 3.14 -3.26 -3.81
N ARG A 80 3.08 -4.59 -3.73
CA ARG A 80 4.25 -5.43 -3.45
C ARG A 80 5.31 -5.27 -4.52
N LYS A 81 4.93 -5.44 -5.79
CA LYS A 81 5.83 -5.26 -6.93
C LYS A 81 6.48 -3.87 -6.90
N TRP A 82 5.67 -2.83 -6.69
CA TRP A 82 6.17 -1.46 -6.60
C TRP A 82 7.17 -1.27 -5.43
N LEU A 83 6.89 -1.83 -4.25
CA LEU A 83 7.80 -1.74 -3.11
C LEU A 83 9.12 -2.48 -3.38
N GLU A 84 9.07 -3.67 -3.97
CA GLU A 84 10.24 -4.46 -4.38
C GLU A 84 11.09 -3.74 -5.45
N GLU A 85 10.46 -2.95 -6.33
CA GLU A 85 11.15 -2.11 -7.32
C GLU A 85 11.72 -0.82 -6.73
N THR A 86 11.16 -0.33 -5.62
CA THR A 86 11.51 0.97 -5.02
C THR A 86 12.60 0.86 -3.96
N TYR A 87 12.64 -0.24 -3.22
CA TYR A 87 13.52 -0.42 -2.07
C TYR A 87 14.38 -1.66 -2.17
N ASP A 88 15.61 -1.56 -1.64
CA ASP A 88 16.48 -2.73 -1.49
C ASP A 88 15.82 -3.79 -0.62
N SER A 89 15.98 -5.06 -1.01
CA SER A 89 15.40 -6.21 -0.31
C SER A 89 15.74 -6.24 1.18
N LYS A 90 16.97 -5.84 1.55
CA LYS A 90 17.42 -5.78 2.94
C LYS A 90 16.66 -4.77 3.78
N ASP A 91 16.23 -3.65 3.19
CA ASP A 91 15.49 -2.63 3.92
C ASP A 91 14.02 -3.02 4.08
N LEU A 92 13.44 -3.64 3.05
CA LEU A 92 12.11 -4.25 3.17
C LEU A 92 12.09 -5.38 4.21
N GLU A 93 13.10 -6.25 4.22
CA GLU A 93 13.21 -7.35 5.18
C GLU A 93 13.21 -6.82 6.63
N LYS A 94 14.00 -5.78 6.94
CA LYS A 94 13.99 -5.17 8.29
C LYS A 94 12.61 -4.66 8.72
N VAL A 95 11.77 -4.22 7.77
CA VAL A 95 10.42 -3.72 8.06
C VAL A 95 9.43 -4.86 8.23
N LEU A 96 9.53 -5.89 7.38
CA LEU A 96 8.55 -6.96 7.26
C LEU A 96 8.83 -8.15 8.19
N ASP A 97 10.09 -8.42 8.52
CA ASP A 97 10.53 -9.58 9.33
C ASP A 97 9.75 -9.72 10.65
N PRO A 98 9.50 -8.64 11.43
CA PRO A 98 8.71 -8.75 12.67
C PRO A 98 7.27 -9.22 12.47
N TYR A 99 6.76 -9.15 11.24
CA TYR A 99 5.38 -9.48 10.87
C TYR A 99 5.28 -10.82 10.12
N LEU A 100 6.35 -11.26 9.45
CA LEU A 100 6.40 -12.57 8.80
C LEU A 100 6.23 -13.73 9.80
N PHE A 101 6.76 -13.59 11.02
CA PHE A 101 6.57 -14.59 12.08
C PHE A 101 5.15 -14.63 12.65
N LYS A 102 4.37 -13.55 12.52
CA LYS A 102 3.00 -13.47 13.04
C LYS A 102 1.95 -13.98 12.05
N CYS A 103 2.26 -13.98 10.76
CA CYS A 103 1.33 -14.41 9.70
C CYS A 103 1.37 -15.93 9.40
N GLY A 104 2.12 -16.72 10.17
CA GLY A 104 2.15 -18.19 10.07
C GLY A 104 2.94 -18.72 8.88
N ARG A 105 4.00 -19.50 9.16
CA ARG A 105 4.40 -20.60 8.27
C ARG A 105 3.50 -21.79 8.55
#